data_AF-A0A451ALH9-F1
#
_entry.id   AF-A0A451ALH9-F1
#
_cell.length_a   1.000
_cell.length_b   1.000
_cell.length_c   1.000
_cell.angle_alpha   90.00
_cell.angle_beta   90.00
_cell.angle_gamma   90.00
#
_symmetry.space_group_name_H-M   'P 1'
#
loop_
_entity.id
_entity.type
_entity.pdbx_description
1 polymer ?
#
loop_
_entity_poly.entity_id
_entity_poly.type
_entity_poly.pdbx_seq_one_letter_code
_entity_poly.pdbx_strand_id
1 'polypeptide(L)' 'MVKVPWAEPGSRFSVLFEALVINWLKEASTQAVSRQLELSWNAIDGIMQRAVKRGMARRASLDPKHIGVD' A
#
# COMPACT_ATOMS: atom_id res chain seq x y z
N MET A 1 0.16 11.77 -19.40
CA MET A 1 0.95 11.07 -18.35
C MET A 1 1.49 9.77 -18.94
N VAL A 2 2.80 9.53 -18.84
CA VAL A 2 3.45 8.33 -19.40
C VAL A 2 3.10 7.13 -18.52
N LYS A 3 2.57 6.06 -19.14
CA LYS A 3 2.35 4.78 -18.44
C LYS A 3 3.65 3.99 -18.48
N VAL A 4 4.16 3.64 -17.30
CA VAL A 4 5.30 2.72 -17.15
C VAL A 4 4.83 1.46 -16.43
N PRO A 5 5.37 0.28 -16.75
CA PRO A 5 4.90 -0.98 -16.16
C PRO A 5 5.36 -1.16 -14.70
N TRP A 6 6.35 -0.40 -14.24
CA TRP A 6 6.95 -0.57 -12.90
C TRP A 6 6.50 0.47 -11.87
N ALA A 7 5.72 1.50 -12.23
CA ALA A 7 5.27 2.54 -11.30
C ALA A 7 3.83 2.95 -11.61
N GLU A 8 3.07 3.28 -10.56
CA GLU A 8 1.75 3.84 -10.76
C GLU A 8 1.81 5.28 -11.28
N PRO A 9 0.81 5.72 -12.08
CA PRO A 9 0.78 7.09 -12.56
C PRO A 9 0.78 8.11 -11.41
N GLY A 10 1.78 9.00 -11.40
CA GLY A 10 1.97 9.99 -10.34
C GLY A 10 2.70 9.48 -9.09
N SER A 11 3.07 8.20 -9.03
CA SER A 11 3.95 7.69 -7.97
C SER A 11 5.41 8.05 -8.25
N ARG A 12 6.13 8.41 -7.18
CA ARG A 12 7.59 8.57 -7.22
C ARG A 12 8.33 7.26 -6.98
N PHE A 13 7.60 6.19 -6.66
CA PHE A 13 8.15 4.89 -6.29
C PHE A 13 7.72 3.81 -7.29
N SER A 14 8.55 2.77 -7.40
CA SER A 14 8.17 1.57 -8.13
C SER A 14 7.13 0.77 -7.34
N VAL A 15 6.27 0.04 -8.04
CA VAL A 15 5.28 -0.86 -7.43
C VAL A 15 5.94 -1.90 -6.53
N LEU A 16 7.12 -2.41 -6.94
CA LEU A 16 7.90 -3.36 -6.13
C LEU A 16 8.35 -2.74 -4.81
N PHE A 17 8.86 -1.51 -4.83
CA PHE A 17 9.28 -0.81 -3.63
C PHE A 17 8.09 -0.51 -2.70
N GLU A 18 6.96 -0.06 -3.25
CA GLU A 18 5.74 0.11 -2.47
C GLU A 18 5.28 -1.19 -1.81
N ALA A 19 5.38 -2.34 -2.51
CA ALA A 19 5.04 -3.64 -1.94
C ALA A 19 5.98 -4.03 -0.79
N LEU A 20 7.28 -3.75 -0.89
CA LEU A 20 8.24 -3.96 0.19
C LEU A 20 7.86 -3.13 1.43
N VAL A 21 7.54 -1.84 1.24
CA VAL A 21 7.12 -0.96 2.34
C VAL A 21 5.85 -1.49 3.02
N ILE A 22 4.84 -1.92 2.26
CA ILE A 22 3.61 -2.49 2.80
C ILE A 22 3.88 -3.78 3.58
N ASN A 23 4.80 -4.64 3.12
CA ASN A 23 5.17 -5.83 3.87
C ASN A 23 5.82 -5.48 5.21
N TRP A 24 6.74 -4.51 5.22
CA TRP A 24 7.34 -4.03 6.47
C TRP A 24 6.32 -3.41 7.44
N LEU A 25 5.33 -2.67 6.93
CA LEU A 25 4.28 -2.07 7.76
C LEU A 25 3.33 -3.09 8.40
N LYS A 26 3.32 -4.35 7.92
CA LYS A 26 2.59 -5.43 8.59
C LYS A 26 3.36 -6.00 9.79
N GLU A 27 4.69 -5.94 9.74
CA GLU A 27 5.57 -6.56 10.74
C GLU A 27 6.12 -5.55 11.76
N ALA A 28 6.15 -4.26 11.42
CA ALA A 28 6.79 -3.23 12.22
C ALA A 28 5.98 -1.93 12.26
N SER A 29 6.25 -1.11 13.28
CA SER A 29 5.59 0.19 13.43
C SER A 29 5.98 1.16 12.31
N THR A 30 5.09 2.09 11.97
CA THR A 30 5.32 3.12 10.95
C THR A 30 6.60 3.91 11.20
N GLN A 31 6.95 4.19 12.46
CA GLN A 31 8.19 4.89 12.81
C GLN A 31 9.44 4.03 12.57
N ALA A 32 9.38 2.73 12.87
CA ALA A 32 10.49 1.81 12.59
C ALA A 32 10.73 1.70 11.08
N VAL A 33 9.66 1.57 10.29
CA VAL A 33 9.73 1.52 8.81
C VAL A 33 10.25 2.85 8.24
N SER A 34 9.76 3.98 8.74
CA SER A 34 10.22 5.32 8.36
C SER A 34 11.72 5.49 8.58
N ARG A 35 12.24 5.05 9.73
CA ARG A 35 13.67 5.11 10.06
C ARG A 35 14.49 4.15 9.21
N GLN A 36 14.02 2.93 9.03
CA GLN A 36 14.74 1.86 8.31
C GLN A 36 14.86 2.14 6.81
N LEU A 37 13.83 2.73 6.20
CA LEU A 37 13.75 2.99 4.76
C LEU A 37 13.94 4.48 4.42
N GLU A 38 14.26 5.30 5.41
CA GLU A 38 14.44 6.76 5.29
C GLU A 38 13.27 7.47 4.59
N LEU A 39 12.04 7.03 4.91
CA LEU A 39 10.83 7.55 4.31
C LEU A 39 10.18 8.59 5.21
N SER A 40 9.75 9.70 4.62
CA SER A 40 8.89 10.66 5.31
C SER A 40 7.49 10.08 5.55
N TRP A 41 6.81 10.61 6.57
CA TRP A 41 5.43 10.20 6.88
C TRP A 41 4.49 10.36 5.66
N ASN A 42 4.59 11.47 4.93
CA ASN A 42 3.80 11.71 3.71
C ASN A 42 4.05 10.65 2.62
N ALA A 43 5.30 10.17 2.49
CA ALA A 43 5.62 9.12 1.53
C ALA A 43 4.96 7.79 1.94
N ILE A 44 5.02 7.45 3.23
CA ILE A 44 4.41 6.22 3.76
C ILE A 44 2.88 6.27 3.63
N ASP A 45 2.24 7.36 4.03
CA ASP A 45 0.79 7.51 3.89
C ASP A 45 0.37 7.39 2.43
N GLY A 46 1.05 8.07 1.50
CA GLY A 46 0.76 7.95 0.07
C GLY A 46 0.86 6.51 -0.45
N ILE A 47 1.85 5.74 0.01
CA ILE A 47 2.00 4.32 -0.33
C ILE A 47 0.84 3.50 0.25
N MET A 48 0.48 3.71 1.51
CA MET A 48 -0.64 3.04 2.17
C MET A 48 -1.96 3.31 1.45
N GLN A 49 -2.27 4.57 1.14
CA GLN A 49 -3.50 4.94 0.44
C GLN A 49 -3.61 4.25 -0.93
N ARG A 50 -2.50 4.21 -1.71
CA ARG A 50 -2.47 3.49 -2.99
C ARG A 50 -2.66 1.99 -2.80
N ALA A 51 -2.02 1.39 -1.79
CA ALA A 51 -2.17 -0.02 -1.49
C ALA A 51 -3.62 -0.38 -1.12
N VAL A 52 -4.29 0.44 -0.30
CA VAL A 52 -5.72 0.28 0.04
C VAL A 52 -6.59 0.44 -1.20
N LYS A 53 -6.37 1.48 -2.01
CA LYS A 53 -7.10 1.68 -3.27
C LYS A 53 -6.97 0.47 -4.21
N ARG A 54 -5.76 -0.08 -4.36
CA ARG A 54 -5.52 -1.33 -5.11
C ARG A 54 -6.21 -2.54 -4.48
N GLY A 55 -6.25 -2.62 -3.15
CA GLY A 55 -6.91 -3.71 -2.43
C GLY A 55 -8.42 -3.68 -2.62
N MET A 56 -9.02 -2.50 -2.50
CA MET A 56 -10.45 -2.27 -2.74
C MET A 56 -10.83 -2.56 -4.19
N ALA A 57 -10.03 -2.11 -5.17
CA ALA A 57 -10.28 -2.40 -6.59
C ALA A 57 -10.19 -3.90 -6.94
N ARG A 58 -9.39 -4.68 -6.20
CA ARG A 58 -9.28 -6.14 -6.37
C ARG A 58 -10.35 -6.92 -5.62
N ARG A 59 -11.01 -6.31 -4.62
CA ARG A 59 -12.01 -6.99 -3.79
C ARG A 59 -13.25 -7.25 -4.62
N ALA A 60 -13.58 -8.52 -4.83
CA ALA A 60 -14.86 -8.91 -5.41
C ALA A 60 -16.02 -8.50 -4.47
N SER A 61 -17.10 -7.96 -5.02
CA SER A 61 -18.33 -7.75 -4.24
C SER A 61 -18.97 -9.11 -3.99
N LEU A 62 -18.73 -9.66 -2.81
CA LEU A 62 -19.44 -10.84 -2.32
C LEU A 62 -20.72 -10.37 -1.62
N ASP A 63 -21.79 -11.15 -1.75
CA ASP A 63 -23.02 -11.02 -0.95
C ASP A 63 -23.03 -12.13 0.12
N PRO A 64 -22.27 -11.98 1.22
CA PRO A 64 -22.16 -13.02 2.22
C PRO A 64 -23.48 -13.15 3.01
N LYS A 65 -24.04 -14.36 3.01
CA LYS A 65 -25.27 -14.67 3.77
C LYS A 65 -25.08 -14.66 5.29
N HIS A 66 -23.83 -14.79 5.76
CA HIS A 66 -23.47 -14.77 7.17
C HIS A 66 -22.15 -14.02 7.34
N ILE A 67 -22.08 -13.15 8.35
CA ILE A 67 -20.89 -12.38 8.72
C ILE A 67 -20.60 -12.64 10.19
N GLY A 68 -19.39 -13.10 10.50
CA GLY A 68 -18.88 -13.17 11.87
C GLY A 68 -18.05 -11.93 12.21
N VAL A 69 -18.16 -11.44 13.44
CA VAL A 69 -17.36 -10.35 13.99
C VAL A 69 -16.61 -10.91 15.19
N ASP A 70 -15.30 -10.66 15.26
CA ASP A 70 -14.41 -10.96 16.40
C ASP A 70 -14.10 -9.67 17.14
#